data_AF-W9JFG7-F1
#
_entry.id   AF-W9JFG7-F1
#
_cell.length_a   1.000
_cell.length_b   1.000
_cell.length_c   1.000
_cell.angle_alpha   90.00
_cell.angle_beta   90.00
_cell.angle_gamma   90.00
#
_symmetry.space_group_name_H-M   'P 1'
#
loop_
_entity.id
_entity.type
_entity.pdbx_description
1 polymer ?
#
loop_
_entity_poly.entity_id
_entity_poly.type
_entity_poly.pdbx_seq_one_letter_code
_entity_poly.pdbx_strand_id
1 'polypeptide(L)'
;MTVVQTSEFQYYAGLDPLQRRLLYEPIVLEYAMIQSCNLTREEPESHATVDFDYLQSDSVAFRVLVNKLAQVCDNERGGNSVTALTILEGTNGPEFVFAASRKDEEETRATARFVTNLLQLAGQNPQNLSSDALEKRVLWMILAFNMPRITEYKDKLDKALGLCLEDHERRQSEDEALKSELQKLREKCNFSVNNIREQEEIKCKSPSFCRPLRDCERLINLIHNAQLVMTGIKKAVRTKARGSEFLRSGPWCELKHYLAVGIPTVKLRTSFTRISKPIVQSDLTAVAIVQHMEAFEKVKMPELMQDAKDLRRMGLDKAIQIQLLKRTFRPIVHAEVLIHHYLTKNGIIRPNRFWRQWQYIGASKPTCRLCHYFFSSHSQSQIQVRPSHLNLYPNWRLPEISDEDDAEAREAHRKLLKSIAEKVRNDAKRTLQQRTTKSKQHDSNTYSATPRYLVKRSESTNSDGPAYCEVDRCSR
;
A
#
# COMPACT_ATOMS: atom_id res chain seq x y z
N MET A 1 -28.13 7.08 -4.89
CA MET A 1 -26.72 6.75 -5.19
C MET A 1 -26.61 6.73 -6.71
N THR A 2 -25.91 7.70 -7.31
CA THR A 2 -25.90 7.88 -8.76
C THR A 2 -24.65 7.24 -9.34
N VAL A 3 -24.81 6.27 -10.23
CA VAL A 3 -23.71 5.64 -10.97
C VAL A 3 -23.53 6.42 -12.26
N VAL A 4 -22.44 7.19 -12.36
CA VAL A 4 -22.04 7.84 -13.61
C VAL A 4 -20.91 7.01 -14.20
N GLN A 5 -21.24 6.23 -15.22
CA GLN A 5 -20.27 5.56 -16.08
C GLN A 5 -19.55 6.62 -16.92
N THR A 6 -18.22 6.57 -16.96
CA THR A 6 -17.47 7.22 -18.04
C THR A 6 -17.26 6.16 -19.12
N SER A 7 -18.28 5.99 -19.97
CA SER A 7 -18.11 5.39 -21.28
C SER A 7 -17.38 6.39 -22.15
N GLU A 8 -16.09 6.15 -22.41
CA GLU A 8 -15.47 6.22 -23.74
C GLU A 8 -13.95 6.21 -23.60
N PHE A 9 -13.33 5.25 -24.28
CA PHE A 9 -11.90 5.12 -24.43
C PHE A 9 -11.40 6.21 -25.38
N GLN A 10 -10.35 6.92 -24.99
CA GLN A 10 -9.40 7.43 -25.97
C GLN A 10 -7.97 6.98 -25.61
N TYR A 11 -7.19 6.85 -26.67
CA TYR A 11 -5.81 6.43 -26.72
C TYR A 11 -4.92 7.28 -25.78
N TYR A 12 -3.64 6.93 -25.66
CA TYR A 12 -2.62 7.65 -24.88
C TYR A 12 -2.51 9.14 -25.28
N ALA A 13 -3.47 9.98 -24.88
CA ALA A 13 -3.56 11.37 -25.31
C ALA A 13 -2.77 12.32 -24.40
N GLY A 14 -2.37 11.87 -23.21
CA GLY A 14 -1.87 12.80 -22.19
C GLY A 14 -0.40 13.25 -22.28
N LEU A 15 0.48 12.54 -23.01
CA LEU A 15 1.91 12.91 -23.09
C LEU A 15 2.51 12.67 -24.47
N ASP A 16 3.21 13.67 -25.01
CA ASP A 16 4.02 13.55 -26.23
C ASP A 16 5.25 12.64 -26.02
N PRO A 17 5.93 12.17 -27.08
CA PRO A 17 7.09 11.29 -26.94
C PRO A 17 8.21 11.87 -26.07
N LEU A 18 8.45 13.18 -26.12
CA LEU A 18 9.48 13.86 -25.34
C LEU A 18 9.12 13.86 -23.85
N GLN A 19 7.87 14.15 -23.52
CA GLN A 19 7.31 14.11 -22.18
C GLN A 19 7.32 12.69 -21.58
N ARG A 20 7.05 11.67 -22.40
CA ARG A 20 7.20 10.27 -21.98
C ARG A 20 8.64 9.95 -21.62
N ARG A 21 9.60 10.35 -22.46
CA ARG A 21 11.03 10.13 -22.17
C ARG A 21 11.46 10.85 -20.90
N LEU A 22 11.06 12.12 -20.76
CA LEU A 22 11.36 12.97 -19.60
C LEU A 22 10.95 12.32 -18.27
N LEU A 23 9.81 11.62 -18.23
CA LEU A 23 9.30 10.97 -17.03
C LEU A 23 9.79 9.52 -16.88
N TYR A 24 9.63 8.69 -17.91
CA TYR A 24 9.77 7.23 -17.76
C TYR A 24 11.19 6.73 -17.89
N GLU A 25 12.09 7.40 -18.62
CA GLU A 25 13.47 6.92 -18.73
C GLU A 25 14.20 6.96 -17.37
N PRO A 26 14.12 8.05 -16.57
CA PRO A 26 14.69 8.07 -15.22
C PRO A 26 14.03 7.04 -14.28
N ILE A 27 12.71 6.83 -14.40
CA ILE A 27 11.99 5.81 -13.63
C ILE A 27 12.54 4.40 -13.95
N VAL A 28 12.69 4.08 -15.23
CA VAL A 28 13.18 2.76 -15.67
C VAL A 28 14.63 2.56 -15.26
N LEU A 29 15.46 3.61 -15.38
CA LEU A 29 16.86 3.57 -14.96
C LEU A 29 16.99 3.27 -13.47
N GLU A 30 16.32 4.05 -12.60
CA GLU A 30 16.40 3.82 -11.16
C GLU A 30 15.77 2.48 -10.76
N TYR A 31 14.61 2.14 -11.32
CA TYR A 31 13.97 0.86 -11.05
C TYR A 31 14.86 -0.32 -11.44
N ALA A 32 15.54 -0.25 -12.59
CA ALA A 32 16.49 -1.27 -13.02
C ALA A 32 17.63 -1.41 -12.02
N MET A 33 18.23 -0.30 -11.56
CA MET A 33 19.26 -0.32 -10.51
C MET A 33 18.76 -0.96 -9.22
N ILE A 34 17.55 -0.64 -8.76
CA ILE A 34 16.94 -1.25 -7.56
C ILE A 34 16.79 -2.77 -7.71
N GLN A 35 16.54 -3.27 -8.92
CA GLN A 35 16.35 -4.70 -9.17
C GLN A 35 17.66 -5.46 -9.43
N SER A 36 18.68 -4.83 -10.01
CA SER A 36 19.89 -5.52 -10.49
C SER A 36 21.16 -5.20 -9.71
N CYS A 37 21.22 -4.03 -9.08
CA CYS A 37 22.35 -3.64 -8.25
C CYS A 37 21.98 -3.95 -6.80
N ASN A 38 22.83 -4.64 -6.05
CA ASN A 38 22.63 -4.90 -4.63
C ASN A 38 22.77 -3.59 -3.82
N LEU A 39 21.87 -2.64 -4.03
CA LEU A 39 21.92 -1.31 -3.46
C LEU A 39 21.67 -1.37 -1.96
N THR A 40 22.43 -0.57 -1.22
CA THR A 40 22.15 -0.36 0.20
C THR A 40 20.83 0.40 0.33
N ARG A 41 19.90 -0.14 1.11
CA ARG A 41 18.64 0.56 1.40
C ARG A 41 18.90 1.55 2.52
N GLU A 42 18.71 2.82 2.23
CA GLU A 42 18.60 3.81 3.28
C GLU A 42 17.34 3.45 4.08
N GLU A 43 17.46 3.31 5.40
CA GLU A 43 16.27 3.35 6.23
C GLU A 43 15.62 4.69 5.91
N PRO A 44 14.38 4.71 5.39
CA PRO A 44 13.72 5.98 5.20
C PRO A 44 13.73 6.65 6.56
N GLU A 45 14.22 7.90 6.61
CA GLU A 45 13.99 8.79 7.75
C GLU A 45 12.61 8.46 8.23
N SER A 46 12.48 8.03 9.48
CA SER A 46 11.19 7.68 10.02
C SER A 46 10.34 8.94 9.88
N HIS A 47 9.61 9.09 8.78
CA HIS A 47 8.44 9.93 8.72
C HIS A 47 7.63 9.32 9.82
N ALA A 48 7.67 10.01 10.96
CA ALA A 48 7.50 9.44 12.28
C ALA A 48 6.41 8.39 12.19
N THR A 49 6.64 7.21 12.76
CA THR A 49 5.53 6.46 13.33
C THR A 49 4.62 7.51 13.93
N VAL A 50 3.51 7.83 13.25
CA VAL A 50 2.64 8.89 13.72
C VAL A 50 2.13 8.26 14.99
N ASP A 51 2.73 8.68 16.09
CA ASP A 51 2.48 8.09 17.37
C ASP A 51 1.12 8.64 17.77
N PHE A 52 0.11 7.96 17.22
CA PHE A 52 -1.27 8.32 17.41
C PHE A 52 -1.64 8.24 18.90
N ASP A 53 -0.78 7.65 19.73
CA ASP A 53 -0.95 7.58 21.18
C ASP A 53 -0.84 8.98 21.83
N TYR A 54 -0.18 9.97 21.21
CA TYR A 54 -0.04 11.33 21.76
C TYR A 54 -1.06 12.35 21.22
N LEU A 55 -1.74 12.06 20.11
CA LEU A 55 -2.69 12.98 19.48
C LEU A 55 -4.12 12.45 19.59
N GLN A 56 -4.72 12.64 20.77
CA GLN A 56 -6.16 12.43 20.99
C GLN A 56 -6.97 13.52 20.27
N SER A 57 -7.13 13.39 18.95
CA SER A 57 -8.02 14.26 18.18
C SER A 57 -8.94 13.46 17.26
N ASP A 58 -10.17 13.93 17.08
CA ASP A 58 -11.12 13.32 16.15
C ASP A 58 -10.55 13.23 14.72
N SER A 59 -9.68 14.16 14.36
CA SER A 59 -9.00 14.18 13.06
C SER A 59 -8.06 12.98 12.86
N VAL A 60 -7.44 12.50 13.93
CA VAL A 60 -6.59 11.29 13.91
C VAL A 60 -7.44 10.04 13.79
N ALA A 61 -8.50 9.93 14.59
CA ALA A 61 -9.45 8.82 14.51
C ALA A 61 -10.09 8.75 13.11
N PHE A 62 -10.40 9.90 12.52
CA PHE A 62 -10.89 9.99 11.15
C PHE A 62 -9.88 9.48 10.12
N ARG A 63 -8.60 9.89 10.20
CA ARG A 63 -7.57 9.38 9.28
C ARG A 63 -7.41 7.86 9.41
N VAL A 64 -7.41 7.34 10.63
CA VAL A 64 -7.35 5.90 10.91
C VAL A 64 -8.55 5.22 10.29
N LEU A 65 -9.76 5.75 10.50
CA LEU A 65 -10.99 5.25 9.87
C LEU A 65 -10.80 5.20 8.35
N VAL A 66 -10.55 6.32 7.67
CA VAL A 66 -10.43 6.38 6.20
C VAL A 66 -9.36 5.42 5.65
N ASN A 67 -8.22 5.28 6.34
CA ASN A 67 -7.16 4.35 5.94
C ASN A 67 -7.56 2.88 6.11
N LYS A 68 -8.17 2.58 7.27
CA LYS A 68 -8.70 1.26 7.57
C LYS A 68 -9.73 0.91 6.51
N LEU A 69 -10.70 1.80 6.30
CA LEU A 69 -11.74 1.78 5.27
C LEU A 69 -11.21 1.43 3.87
N ALA A 70 -10.14 2.08 3.44
CA ALA A 70 -9.47 1.73 2.19
C ALA A 70 -8.87 0.31 2.23
N GLN A 71 -8.21 -0.08 3.33
CA GLN A 71 -7.47 -1.34 3.49
C GLN A 71 -8.24 -2.61 3.12
N VAL A 72 -9.57 -2.62 3.19
CA VAL A 72 -10.34 -3.86 2.94
C VAL A 72 -11.10 -3.90 1.68
N CYS A 73 -11.21 -2.74 1.05
CA CYS A 73 -11.62 -2.69 -0.31
C CYS A 73 -10.52 -3.27 -1.19
N ASP A 74 -9.27 -3.31 -0.69
CA ASP A 74 -8.13 -4.00 -1.28
C ASP A 74 -8.14 -5.50 -0.91
N ASN A 75 -9.02 -6.25 -1.57
CA ASN A 75 -9.27 -7.68 -1.31
C ASN A 75 -8.37 -8.64 -2.08
N GLU A 76 -7.35 -8.13 -2.77
CA GLU A 76 -6.32 -8.90 -3.45
C GLU A 76 -4.94 -8.50 -2.92
N ARG A 77 -3.95 -9.35 -3.14
CA ARG A 77 -2.56 -8.98 -2.83
C ARG A 77 -1.88 -8.41 -4.06
N GLY A 78 -1.27 -7.24 -3.90
CA GLY A 78 -0.36 -6.68 -4.90
C GLY A 78 -0.43 -5.17 -4.96
N GLY A 79 0.31 -4.57 -5.89
CA GLY A 79 0.25 -3.12 -6.17
C GLY A 79 -0.91 -2.74 -7.10
N ASN A 80 -1.59 -3.72 -7.70
CA ASN A 80 -2.62 -3.48 -8.72
C ASN A 80 -4.00 -3.22 -8.12
N SER A 81 -4.27 -3.71 -6.90
CA SER A 81 -5.58 -3.63 -6.23
C SER A 81 -5.67 -2.52 -5.19
N VAL A 82 -4.64 -1.65 -5.09
CA VAL A 82 -4.60 -0.55 -4.11
C VAL A 82 -5.86 0.28 -4.22
N THR A 83 -6.48 0.51 -3.08
CA THR A 83 -7.66 1.34 -2.92
C THR A 83 -7.31 2.60 -2.16
N ALA A 84 -7.91 3.72 -2.54
CA ALA A 84 -7.84 4.99 -1.84
C ALA A 84 -9.26 5.46 -1.54
N LEU A 85 -9.47 6.26 -0.50
CA LEU A 85 -10.79 6.69 -0.02
C LEU A 85 -10.76 8.13 0.52
N THR A 86 -11.86 8.87 0.35
CA THR A 86 -12.11 10.18 0.96
C THR A 86 -13.58 10.29 1.38
N ILE A 87 -13.88 11.20 2.30
CA ILE A 87 -15.23 11.43 2.83
C ILE A 87 -15.59 12.90 2.63
N LEU A 88 -16.67 13.14 1.91
CA LEU A 88 -17.20 14.43 1.53
C LEU A 88 -18.44 14.79 2.35
N GLU A 89 -18.73 16.08 2.41
CA GLU A 89 -19.97 16.60 2.97
C GLU A 89 -21.10 16.39 1.96
N GLY A 90 -22.07 15.53 2.29
CA GLY A 90 -23.24 15.25 1.47
C GLY A 90 -24.51 15.86 2.05
N THR A 91 -25.57 15.94 1.25
CA THR A 91 -26.84 16.58 1.64
C THR A 91 -27.56 15.88 2.79
N ASN A 92 -27.39 14.55 2.90
CA ASN A 92 -28.05 13.70 3.89
C ASN A 92 -27.02 12.99 4.80
N GLY A 93 -25.87 13.62 5.02
CA GLY A 93 -24.76 13.06 5.78
C GLY A 93 -23.53 12.75 4.91
N PRO A 94 -22.57 11.97 5.43
CA PRO A 94 -21.27 11.79 4.78
C PRO A 94 -21.40 11.05 3.45
N GLU A 95 -20.81 11.61 2.40
CA GLU A 95 -20.65 10.95 1.11
C GLU A 95 -19.27 10.33 1.02
N PHE A 96 -19.20 9.03 0.76
CA PHE A 96 -17.93 8.34 0.69
C PHE A 96 -17.54 8.04 -0.74
N VAL A 97 -16.30 8.38 -1.09
CA VAL A 97 -15.73 8.25 -2.43
C VAL A 97 -14.43 7.46 -2.35
N PHE A 98 -14.31 6.37 -3.09
CA PHE A 98 -13.03 5.65 -3.21
C PHE A 98 -12.65 5.39 -4.66
N ALA A 99 -11.39 5.05 -4.87
CA ALA A 99 -10.82 4.65 -6.16
C ALA A 99 -10.01 3.35 -6.00
N ALA A 100 -9.87 2.58 -7.08
CA ALA A 100 -9.02 1.40 -7.15
C ALA A 100 -8.17 1.44 -8.42
N SER A 101 -6.89 1.08 -8.29
CA SER A 101 -5.91 1.22 -9.37
C SER A 101 -6.17 0.28 -10.57
N ARG A 102 -6.65 -0.95 -10.32
CA ARG A 102 -7.15 -1.90 -11.33
C ARG A 102 -8.23 -2.79 -10.72
N LYS A 103 -9.50 -2.54 -11.06
CA LYS A 103 -10.61 -3.46 -10.88
C LYS A 103 -11.51 -3.39 -12.10
N ASP A 104 -12.04 -4.52 -12.55
CA ASP A 104 -13.06 -4.51 -13.59
C ASP A 104 -14.41 -4.01 -13.04
N GLU A 105 -15.39 -3.83 -13.91
CA GLU A 105 -16.69 -3.26 -13.52
C GLU A 105 -17.46 -4.17 -12.54
N GLU A 106 -17.29 -5.48 -12.62
CA GLU A 106 -17.96 -6.45 -11.75
C GLU A 106 -17.35 -6.45 -10.35
N GLU A 107 -16.02 -6.55 -10.26
CA GLU A 107 -15.25 -6.41 -9.03
C GLU A 107 -15.52 -5.05 -8.36
N THR A 108 -15.70 -4.01 -9.17
CA THR A 108 -16.07 -2.66 -8.73
C THR A 108 -17.44 -2.67 -8.05
N ARG A 109 -18.46 -3.23 -8.72
CA ARG A 109 -19.82 -3.35 -8.15
C ARG A 109 -19.83 -4.20 -6.89
N ALA A 110 -19.11 -5.33 -6.88
CA ALA A 110 -18.99 -6.20 -5.72
C ALA A 110 -18.39 -5.45 -4.52
N THR A 111 -17.31 -4.69 -4.74
CA THR A 111 -16.70 -3.88 -3.68
C THR A 111 -17.67 -2.82 -3.17
N ALA A 112 -18.33 -2.06 -4.06
CA ALA A 112 -19.30 -1.03 -3.66
C ALA A 112 -20.51 -1.58 -2.87
N ARG A 113 -20.98 -2.80 -3.19
CA ARG A 113 -22.03 -3.48 -2.41
C ARG A 113 -21.53 -3.85 -1.02
N PHE A 114 -20.40 -4.56 -0.93
CA PHE A 114 -19.79 -5.00 0.33
C PHE A 114 -19.62 -3.83 1.30
N VAL A 115 -19.05 -2.75 0.82
CA VAL A 115 -18.92 -1.49 1.54
C VAL A 115 -20.21 -1.00 2.16
N THR A 116 -21.25 -0.92 1.33
CA THR A 116 -22.48 -0.22 1.67
C THR A 116 -23.13 -0.98 2.80
N ASN A 117 -23.13 -2.30 2.65
CA ASN A 117 -23.61 -3.23 3.64
C ASN A 117 -22.80 -3.12 4.94
N LEU A 118 -21.48 -2.87 4.90
CA LEU A 118 -20.70 -2.76 6.13
C LEU A 118 -20.95 -1.43 6.85
N LEU A 119 -21.05 -0.32 6.11
CA LEU A 119 -21.40 0.97 6.71
C LEU A 119 -22.79 0.95 7.32
N GLN A 120 -23.76 0.34 6.63
CA GLN A 120 -25.11 0.18 7.17
C GLN A 120 -25.09 -0.71 8.42
N LEU A 121 -24.39 -1.85 8.37
CA LEU A 121 -24.28 -2.73 9.52
C LEU A 121 -23.62 -2.04 10.73
N ALA A 122 -22.43 -1.46 10.54
CA ALA A 122 -21.66 -0.85 11.62
C ALA A 122 -22.24 0.48 12.11
N GLY A 123 -22.85 1.27 11.22
CA GLY A 123 -23.36 2.60 11.54
C GLY A 123 -24.82 2.62 11.99
N GLN A 124 -25.68 1.77 11.43
CA GLN A 124 -27.11 1.77 11.74
C GLN A 124 -27.52 0.61 12.65
N ASN A 125 -26.73 -0.47 12.71
CA ASN A 125 -27.05 -1.69 13.44
C ASN A 125 -28.54 -2.10 13.28
N PRO A 126 -29.01 -2.34 12.06
CA PRO A 126 -30.45 -2.48 11.76
C PRO A 126 -31.11 -3.65 12.50
N GLN A 127 -30.31 -4.60 13.00
CA GLN A 127 -30.76 -5.78 13.74
C GLN A 127 -30.69 -5.59 15.26
N ASN A 128 -30.31 -4.40 15.75
CA ASN A 128 -30.12 -4.09 17.17
C ASN A 128 -29.26 -5.15 17.89
N LEU A 129 -28.19 -5.60 17.25
CA LEU A 129 -27.26 -6.57 17.82
C LEU A 129 -26.55 -5.96 19.03
N SER A 130 -26.19 -6.80 20.00
CA SER A 130 -25.26 -6.40 21.06
C SER A 130 -23.90 -6.00 20.46
N SER A 131 -23.12 -5.20 21.18
CA SER A 131 -21.81 -4.71 20.72
C SER A 131 -20.92 -5.86 20.21
N ASP A 132 -20.80 -6.95 20.96
CA ASP A 132 -19.94 -8.07 20.58
C ASP A 132 -20.49 -8.87 19.39
N ALA A 133 -21.82 -9.01 19.29
CA ALA A 133 -22.45 -9.67 18.15
C ALA A 133 -22.31 -8.85 16.87
N LEU A 134 -22.41 -7.52 16.97
CA LEU A 134 -22.18 -6.59 15.87
C LEU A 134 -20.72 -6.63 15.41
N GLU A 135 -19.77 -6.54 16.34
CA GLU A 135 -18.34 -6.60 16.06
C GLU A 135 -17.97 -7.90 15.33
N LYS A 136 -18.47 -9.03 15.83
CA LYS A 136 -18.28 -10.33 15.19
C LYS A 136 -18.86 -10.37 13.78
N ARG A 137 -20.08 -9.84 13.59
CA ARG A 137 -20.74 -9.80 12.28
C ARG A 137 -19.97 -8.94 11.28
N VAL A 138 -19.48 -7.78 11.73
CA VAL A 138 -18.62 -6.87 10.95
C VAL A 138 -17.33 -7.58 10.55
N LEU A 139 -16.62 -8.18 11.51
CA LEU A 139 -15.38 -8.93 11.25
C LEU A 139 -15.60 -10.02 10.21
N TRP A 140 -16.65 -10.81 10.34
CA TRP A 140 -16.90 -11.92 9.44
C TRP A 140 -17.26 -11.50 8.02
N MET A 141 -18.00 -10.42 7.88
CA MET A 141 -18.31 -9.85 6.58
C MET A 141 -17.02 -9.35 5.87
N ILE A 142 -16.13 -8.75 6.65
CA ILE A 142 -14.80 -8.32 6.26
C ILE A 142 -13.94 -9.50 5.81
N LEU A 143 -13.89 -10.57 6.59
CA LEU A 143 -13.14 -11.79 6.29
C LEU A 143 -13.64 -12.41 4.99
N ALA A 144 -14.96 -12.60 4.87
CA ALA A 144 -15.59 -13.19 3.69
C ALA A 144 -15.22 -12.46 2.39
N PHE A 145 -15.22 -11.12 2.40
CA PHE A 145 -14.84 -10.32 1.23
C PHE A 145 -13.34 -10.40 0.91
N ASN A 146 -12.49 -10.53 1.93
CA ASN A 146 -11.03 -10.52 1.80
C ASN A 146 -10.40 -11.92 1.73
N MET A 147 -11.19 -12.99 1.59
CA MET A 147 -10.68 -14.36 1.55
C MET A 147 -9.57 -14.59 0.51
N PRO A 148 -9.62 -14.04 -0.73
CA PRO A 148 -8.53 -14.20 -1.69
C PRO A 148 -7.20 -13.68 -1.13
N ARG A 149 -7.20 -12.44 -0.61
CA ARG A 149 -6.03 -11.85 0.05
C ARG A 149 -5.60 -12.64 1.29
N ILE A 150 -6.54 -13.03 2.16
CA ILE A 150 -6.23 -13.78 3.40
C ILE A 150 -5.54 -15.11 3.06
N THR A 151 -6.00 -15.81 2.02
CA THR A 151 -5.40 -17.07 1.57
C THR A 151 -3.93 -16.89 1.20
N GLU A 152 -3.62 -15.85 0.41
CA GLU A 152 -2.22 -15.55 0.08
C GLU A 152 -1.37 -15.16 1.30
N TYR A 153 -1.94 -14.43 2.26
CA TYR A 153 -1.21 -14.08 3.49
C TYR A 153 -0.95 -15.30 4.36
N LYS A 154 -1.96 -16.16 4.53
CA LYS A 154 -1.88 -17.44 5.24
C LYS A 154 -0.81 -18.34 4.62
N ASP A 155 -0.79 -18.50 3.30
CA ASP A 155 0.16 -19.41 2.63
C ASP A 155 1.60 -18.88 2.73
N LYS A 156 1.81 -17.56 2.68
CA LYS A 156 3.14 -16.99 2.89
C LYS A 156 3.55 -16.98 4.36
N LEU A 157 2.61 -16.88 5.29
CA LEU A 157 2.86 -17.06 6.72
C LEU A 157 3.30 -18.51 7.00
N ASP A 158 2.60 -19.52 6.47
CA ASP A 158 3.01 -20.92 6.59
C ASP A 158 4.42 -21.15 6.06
N LYS A 159 4.72 -20.61 4.87
CA LYS A 159 6.07 -20.67 4.29
C LYS A 159 7.12 -20.01 5.18
N ALA A 160 6.84 -18.82 5.73
CA ALA A 160 7.76 -18.12 6.62
C ALA A 160 8.00 -18.90 7.93
N LEU A 161 6.94 -19.49 8.50
CA LEU A 161 7.02 -20.34 9.69
C LEU A 161 7.86 -21.59 9.42
N GLY A 162 7.69 -22.24 8.27
CA GLY A 162 8.52 -23.37 7.84
C GLY A 162 10.00 -23.00 7.79
N LEU A 163 10.35 -21.89 7.14
CA LEU A 163 11.74 -21.41 7.07
C LEU A 163 12.31 -21.02 8.45
N CYS A 164 11.50 -20.47 9.35
CA CYS A 164 11.92 -20.18 10.72
C CYS A 164 12.18 -21.45 11.54
N LEU A 165 11.39 -22.51 11.32
CA LEU A 165 11.61 -23.82 11.95
C LEU A 165 12.90 -24.47 11.44
N GLU A 166 13.14 -24.45 10.14
CA GLU A 166 14.39 -24.94 9.53
C GLU A 166 15.61 -24.17 10.06
N ASP A 167 15.54 -22.84 10.17
CA ASP A 167 16.61 -22.03 10.76
C ASP A 167 16.82 -22.32 12.24
N HIS A 168 15.75 -22.61 12.99
CA HIS A 168 15.84 -23.01 14.39
C HIS A 168 16.58 -24.34 14.55
N GLU A 169 16.24 -25.35 13.74
CA GLU A 169 16.87 -26.67 13.75
C GLU A 169 18.33 -26.61 13.31
N ARG A 170 18.62 -25.87 12.23
CA ARG A 170 19.98 -25.64 11.73
C ARG A 170 20.90 -25.01 12.77
N ARG A 171 20.36 -24.14 13.65
CA ARG A 171 21.11 -23.49 14.73
C ARG A 171 21.29 -24.37 15.96
N GLN A 172 20.72 -25.58 15.97
CA GLN A 172 20.71 -26.46 17.15
C GLN A 172 20.22 -25.73 18.41
N SER A 173 19.22 -24.86 18.23
CA SER A 173 18.66 -24.07 19.33
C SER A 173 17.88 -25.00 20.26
N GLU A 174 18.20 -25.02 21.55
CA GLU A 174 17.49 -25.83 22.57
C GLU A 174 16.14 -25.23 23.01
N ASP A 175 15.64 -24.22 22.30
CA ASP A 175 14.41 -23.50 22.68
C ASP A 175 13.18 -24.23 22.15
N GLU A 176 12.91 -25.40 22.76
CA GLU A 176 11.78 -26.27 22.43
C GLU A 176 10.42 -25.58 22.64
N ALA A 177 10.36 -24.59 23.54
CA ALA A 177 9.17 -23.78 23.73
C ALA A 177 8.87 -22.94 22.47
N LEU A 178 9.87 -22.24 21.93
CA LEU A 178 9.75 -21.50 20.67
C LEU A 178 9.41 -22.43 19.50
N LYS A 179 10.04 -23.62 19.42
CA LYS A 179 9.73 -24.61 18.38
C LYS A 179 8.27 -25.04 18.43
N SER A 180 7.77 -25.36 19.63
CA SER A 180 6.36 -25.72 19.85
C SER A 180 5.41 -24.57 19.51
N GLU A 181 5.73 -23.32 19.88
CA GLU A 181 4.92 -22.15 19.53
C GLU A 181 4.83 -21.95 18.01
N LEU A 182 5.96 -22.06 17.29
CA LEU A 182 6.00 -21.94 15.83
C LEU A 182 5.21 -23.06 15.14
N GLN A 183 5.33 -24.31 15.61
CA GLN A 183 4.56 -25.45 15.10
C GLN A 183 3.06 -25.26 15.32
N LYS A 184 2.64 -24.87 16.53
CA LYS A 184 1.23 -24.58 16.84
C LYS A 184 0.66 -23.51 15.93
N LEU A 185 1.39 -22.43 15.67
CA LEU A 185 0.94 -21.37 14.77
C LEU A 185 0.85 -21.87 13.32
N ARG A 186 1.81 -22.68 12.89
CA ARG A 186 1.85 -23.27 11.55
C ARG A 186 0.71 -24.23 11.29
N GLU A 187 0.40 -25.13 12.23
CA GLU A 187 -0.75 -26.03 12.16
C GLU A 187 -2.07 -25.27 11.97
N LYS A 188 -2.21 -24.12 12.63
CA LYS A 188 -3.40 -23.26 12.51
C LYS A 188 -3.47 -22.48 11.21
N CYS A 189 -2.37 -22.40 10.45
CA CYS A 189 -2.38 -21.92 9.07
C CYS A 189 -2.89 -22.99 8.09
N ASN A 190 -3.05 -24.26 8.51
CA ASN A 190 -3.48 -25.35 7.63
C ASN A 190 -5.01 -25.57 7.67
N PHE A 191 -5.77 -24.62 7.11
CA PHE A 191 -7.20 -24.77 6.87
C PHE A 191 -7.54 -24.49 5.40
N SER A 192 -8.54 -25.20 4.88
CA SER A 192 -9.02 -25.03 3.50
C SER A 192 -9.90 -23.78 3.37
N VAL A 193 -9.63 -22.99 2.33
CA VAL A 193 -10.40 -21.83 1.92
C VAL A 193 -11.09 -22.14 0.60
N ASN A 194 -11.96 -23.15 0.56
CA ASN A 194 -12.74 -23.43 -0.65
C ASN A 194 -13.81 -22.35 -0.87
N ASN A 195 -14.11 -22.08 -2.15
CA ASN A 195 -14.90 -20.95 -2.67
C ASN A 195 -16.09 -20.50 -1.80
N ILE A 196 -15.86 -19.53 -0.92
CA ILE A 196 -16.94 -18.70 -0.33
C ILE A 196 -17.64 -17.88 -1.43
N ARG A 197 -17.07 -17.82 -2.65
CA ARG A 197 -17.57 -17.09 -3.81
C ARG A 197 -18.87 -17.64 -4.42
N GLU A 198 -19.27 -18.88 -4.15
CA GLU A 198 -20.49 -19.47 -4.73
C GLU A 198 -21.77 -19.32 -3.89
N GLN A 199 -21.70 -18.68 -2.71
CA GLN A 199 -22.91 -18.30 -1.99
C GLN A 199 -23.25 -16.85 -2.27
N GLU A 200 -23.88 -16.65 -3.42
CA GLU A 200 -24.90 -15.61 -3.54
C GLU A 200 -25.78 -15.67 -2.29
N GLU A 201 -25.89 -14.52 -1.62
CA GLU A 201 -26.68 -14.35 -0.41
C GLU A 201 -26.14 -15.08 0.83
N ILE A 202 -25.50 -14.29 1.70
CA ILE A 202 -25.67 -14.45 3.16
C ILE A 202 -27.14 -14.10 3.51
N LYS A 203 -28.11 -14.83 2.93
CA LYS A 203 -29.49 -14.99 3.39
C LYS A 203 -29.61 -16.28 4.20
N CYS A 204 -28.57 -16.69 4.93
CA CYS A 204 -28.64 -17.92 5.73
C CYS A 204 -28.39 -17.61 7.20
N LYS A 205 -29.52 -17.56 7.92
CA LYS A 205 -29.75 -18.04 9.27
C LYS A 205 -28.48 -18.54 9.98
N SER A 206 -28.06 -17.74 10.96
CA SER A 206 -27.01 -18.00 11.95
C SER A 206 -25.55 -18.02 11.44
N PRO A 207 -24.73 -17.04 11.86
CA PRO A 207 -23.27 -17.06 11.70
C PRO A 207 -22.60 -18.37 12.18
N SER A 208 -23.21 -19.14 13.07
CA SER A 208 -22.54 -20.32 13.66
C SER A 208 -22.02 -21.41 12.70
N PHE A 209 -22.34 -21.43 11.39
CA PHE A 209 -21.97 -22.54 10.48
C PHE A 209 -20.82 -22.31 9.48
N CYS A 210 -20.24 -21.11 9.35
CA CYS A 210 -19.15 -20.92 8.37
C CYS A 210 -17.77 -21.31 8.94
N ARG A 211 -17.36 -22.57 8.70
CA ARG A 211 -16.09 -23.14 9.20
C ARG A 211 -14.84 -22.32 8.79
N PRO A 212 -14.65 -21.89 7.52
CA PRO A 212 -13.46 -21.14 7.13
C PRO A 212 -13.33 -19.78 7.84
N LEU A 213 -14.45 -19.05 8.06
CA LEU A 213 -14.42 -17.76 8.75
C LEU A 213 -14.02 -17.92 10.23
N ARG A 214 -14.51 -18.97 10.88
CA ARG A 214 -14.15 -19.30 12.26
C ARG A 214 -12.67 -19.67 12.39
N ASP A 215 -12.13 -20.41 11.43
CA ASP A 215 -10.72 -20.79 11.42
C ASP A 215 -9.82 -19.56 11.13
N CYS A 216 -10.23 -18.66 10.23
CA CYS A 216 -9.59 -17.34 10.07
C CYS A 216 -9.61 -16.51 11.36
N GLU A 217 -10.76 -16.38 12.01
CA GLU A 217 -10.91 -15.64 13.28
C GLU A 217 -9.98 -16.21 14.35
N ARG A 218 -9.92 -17.54 14.49
CA ARG A 218 -9.00 -18.22 15.41
C ARG A 218 -7.53 -17.92 15.09
N LEU A 219 -7.14 -17.99 13.81
CA LEU A 219 -5.78 -17.66 13.40
C LEU A 219 -5.42 -16.22 13.71
N ILE A 220 -6.32 -15.27 13.44
CA ILE A 220 -6.11 -13.84 13.76
C ILE A 220 -5.95 -13.63 15.26
N ASN A 221 -6.80 -14.26 16.08
CA ASN A 221 -6.70 -14.16 17.53
C ASN A 221 -5.38 -14.75 18.06
N LEU A 222 -4.90 -15.85 17.48
CA LEU A 222 -3.61 -16.44 17.82
C LEU A 222 -2.43 -15.52 17.45
N ILE A 223 -2.46 -14.94 16.24
CA ILE A 223 -1.46 -13.96 15.80
C ILE A 223 -1.46 -12.75 16.73
N HIS A 224 -2.65 -12.23 17.05
CA HIS A 224 -2.80 -11.08 17.94
C HIS A 224 -2.27 -11.37 19.35
N ASN A 225 -2.61 -12.53 19.92
CA ASN A 225 -2.08 -12.97 21.21
C ASN A 225 -0.57 -13.17 21.17
N ALA A 226 -0.02 -13.73 20.09
CA ALA A 226 1.42 -13.87 19.92
C ALA A 226 2.14 -12.51 19.87
N GLN A 227 1.46 -11.46 19.40
CA GLN A 227 1.97 -10.09 19.36
C GLN A 227 1.79 -9.31 20.66
N LEU A 228 0.69 -9.54 21.40
CA LEU A 228 0.42 -8.83 22.65
C LEU A 228 1.19 -9.45 23.82
N VAL A 229 1.09 -10.76 23.98
CA VAL A 229 1.84 -11.52 24.96
C VAL A 229 3.29 -11.54 24.49
N MET A 230 4.25 -11.30 25.38
CA MET A 230 5.69 -11.37 25.09
C MET A 230 6.12 -12.83 24.87
N THR A 231 5.52 -13.49 23.86
CA THR A 231 5.76 -14.88 23.47
C THR A 231 7.20 -15.08 23.01
N GLY A 232 7.64 -16.35 23.01
CA GLY A 232 8.91 -16.74 22.42
C GLY A 232 9.03 -16.23 20.98
N ILE A 233 7.95 -16.30 20.21
CA ILE A 233 7.89 -15.79 18.83
C ILE A 233 8.23 -14.29 18.76
N LYS A 234 7.58 -13.44 19.56
CA LYS A 234 7.83 -11.98 19.52
C LYS A 234 9.26 -11.63 19.91
N LYS A 235 9.81 -12.31 20.94
CA LYS A 235 11.21 -12.16 21.36
C LYS A 235 12.17 -12.60 20.25
N ALA A 236 11.94 -13.76 19.66
CA ALA A 236 12.75 -14.32 18.58
C ALA A 236 12.71 -13.46 17.31
N VAL A 237 11.54 -12.94 16.92
CA VAL A 237 11.42 -12.00 15.81
C VAL A 237 12.22 -10.71 16.08
N ARG A 238 12.19 -10.17 17.31
CA ARG A 238 12.97 -8.97 17.65
C ARG A 238 14.49 -9.19 17.61
N THR A 239 14.97 -10.33 18.12
CA THR A 239 16.41 -10.62 18.21
C THR A 239 16.96 -11.10 16.87
N LYS A 240 16.27 -12.04 16.20
CA LYS A 240 16.76 -12.71 14.99
C LYS A 240 16.52 -11.89 13.71
N ALA A 241 15.52 -11.01 13.67
CA ALA A 241 15.33 -10.10 12.53
C ALA A 241 16.32 -8.91 12.51
N ARG A 242 17.08 -8.68 13.58
CA ARG A 242 18.14 -7.64 13.67
C ARG A 242 19.55 -8.16 13.37
N GLY A 243 19.71 -9.45 13.08
CA GLY A 243 21.02 -10.04 12.81
C GLY A 243 21.68 -9.46 11.56
N SER A 244 22.97 -9.13 11.65
CA SER A 244 23.81 -8.53 10.61
C SER A 244 24.03 -9.42 9.38
N GLU A 245 23.68 -10.70 9.45
CA GLU A 245 23.76 -11.62 8.31
C GLU A 245 22.44 -11.65 7.53
N PHE A 246 22.42 -10.93 6.41
CA PHE A 246 21.27 -10.74 5.50
C PHE A 246 20.57 -12.03 5.06
N LEU A 247 21.33 -13.12 4.87
CA LEU A 247 20.78 -14.44 4.49
C LEU A 247 20.13 -15.18 5.68
N ARG A 248 20.51 -14.84 6.92
CA ARG A 248 20.10 -15.57 8.13
C ARG A 248 18.96 -14.89 8.90
N SER A 249 18.73 -13.59 8.67
CA SER A 249 17.61 -12.83 9.27
C SER A 249 16.36 -12.78 8.37
N GLY A 250 16.49 -13.11 7.08
CA GLY A 250 15.42 -13.05 6.07
C GLY A 250 14.10 -13.73 6.48
N PRO A 251 14.09 -15.00 6.93
CA PRO A 251 12.87 -15.70 7.36
C PRO A 251 12.14 -14.97 8.51
N TRP A 252 12.89 -14.46 9.48
CA TRP A 252 12.36 -13.76 10.65
C TRP A 252 11.80 -12.36 10.29
N CYS A 253 12.40 -11.69 9.29
CA CYS A 253 11.89 -10.45 8.73
C CYS A 253 10.55 -10.66 7.98
N GLU A 254 10.42 -11.75 7.22
CA GLU A 254 9.16 -12.11 6.57
C GLU A 254 8.07 -12.46 7.59
N LEU A 255 8.41 -13.26 8.62
CA LEU A 255 7.47 -13.58 9.71
C LEU A 255 6.96 -12.30 10.40
N LYS A 256 7.85 -11.35 10.69
CA LYS A 256 7.48 -10.04 11.26
C LYS A 256 6.44 -9.30 10.42
N HIS A 257 6.59 -9.34 9.08
CA HIS A 257 5.68 -8.67 8.17
C HIS A 257 4.27 -9.27 8.19
N TYR A 258 4.16 -10.60 8.13
CA TYR A 258 2.85 -11.26 8.01
C TYR A 258 2.00 -11.20 9.27
N LEU A 259 2.60 -10.98 10.44
CA LEU A 259 1.85 -10.84 11.69
C LEU A 259 1.07 -9.49 11.77
N ALA A 260 1.31 -8.49 10.92
CA ALA A 260 0.93 -7.08 11.19
C ALA A 260 -0.32 -6.48 10.47
N VAL A 261 -1.17 -7.22 9.75
CA VAL A 261 -2.21 -6.65 8.82
C VAL A 261 -3.68 -6.86 9.30
N GLY A 262 -4.58 -5.86 9.15
CA GLY A 262 -6.01 -5.91 9.60
C GLY A 262 -7.01 -5.08 8.72
N ILE A 263 -8.35 -5.25 8.86
CA ILE A 263 -9.38 -5.05 7.79
C ILE A 263 -10.66 -4.24 8.34
N PRO A 264 -11.14 -3.03 7.84
CA PRO A 264 -12.57 -2.66 7.40
C PRO A 264 -12.78 -1.54 6.26
N THR A 265 -14.01 -1.17 5.78
CA THR A 265 -14.60 -0.83 4.38
C THR A 265 -14.68 0.57 3.69
N VAL A 266 -15.11 0.77 2.40
CA VAL A 266 -16.01 1.86 1.82
C VAL A 266 -15.97 2.09 0.24
N LYS A 267 -16.79 2.95 -0.49
CA LYS A 267 -17.61 2.89 -1.81
C LYS A 267 -17.13 3.57 -3.18
N LEU A 268 -17.16 2.92 -4.39
CA LEU A 268 -16.10 3.07 -5.48
C LEU A 268 -16.43 3.87 -6.76
N ARG A 269 -15.38 4.42 -7.40
CA ARG A 269 -15.20 4.73 -8.85
C ARG A 269 -13.94 4.08 -9.45
N THR A 270 -14.01 3.48 -10.63
CA THR A 270 -12.84 2.92 -11.35
C THR A 270 -12.50 3.66 -12.64
N SER A 271 -11.24 3.52 -13.07
CA SER A 271 -10.79 3.86 -14.42
C SER A 271 -10.11 2.66 -15.03
N PHE A 272 -10.65 2.12 -16.13
CA PHE A 272 -9.98 1.07 -16.90
C PHE A 272 -9.79 1.52 -18.34
N THR A 273 -8.56 1.93 -18.66
CA THR A 273 -8.14 2.16 -20.05
C THR A 273 -6.91 1.30 -20.34
N ARG A 274 -7.01 0.46 -21.40
CA ARG A 274 -5.89 -0.36 -21.87
C ARG A 274 -4.89 0.55 -22.57
N ILE A 275 -3.72 0.69 -21.96
CA ILE A 275 -2.69 1.61 -22.41
C ILE A 275 -1.46 0.88 -22.97
N SER A 276 -0.86 1.46 -24.02
CA SER A 276 0.41 1.04 -24.63
C SER A 276 1.62 1.30 -23.72
N LYS A 277 2.77 0.69 -24.04
CA LYS A 277 4.02 0.94 -23.31
C LYS A 277 4.44 2.42 -23.46
N PRO A 278 5.01 3.04 -22.41
CA PRO A 278 5.40 4.44 -22.45
C PRO A 278 6.66 4.68 -23.29
N ILE A 279 7.56 3.69 -23.33
CA ILE A 279 8.79 3.70 -24.12
C ILE A 279 8.66 2.63 -25.20
N VAL A 280 8.82 3.04 -26.46
CA VAL A 280 8.70 2.17 -27.65
C VAL A 280 10.04 1.52 -28.01
N GLN A 281 11.14 2.19 -27.72
CA GLN A 281 12.50 1.73 -28.02
C GLN A 281 12.91 0.57 -27.11
N SER A 282 13.31 -0.56 -27.70
CA SER A 282 13.66 -1.79 -26.97
C SER A 282 15.15 -1.92 -26.61
N ASP A 283 16.03 -1.14 -27.24
CA ASP A 283 17.50 -1.20 -27.10
C ASP A 283 18.07 -0.04 -26.25
N LEU A 284 17.22 0.64 -25.48
CA LEU A 284 17.62 1.74 -24.61
C LEU A 284 18.63 1.28 -23.53
N THR A 285 19.73 2.02 -23.39
CA THR A 285 20.81 1.74 -22.42
C THR A 285 20.87 2.79 -21.32
N ALA A 286 21.51 2.48 -20.19
CA ALA A 286 21.71 3.43 -19.10
C ALA A 286 22.46 4.69 -19.57
N VAL A 287 23.48 4.51 -20.41
CA VAL A 287 24.26 5.59 -21.02
C VAL A 287 23.36 6.51 -21.87
N ALA A 288 22.50 5.93 -22.72
CA ALA A 288 21.57 6.72 -23.53
C ALA A 288 20.59 7.52 -22.66
N ILE A 289 20.08 6.93 -21.58
CA ILE A 289 19.19 7.63 -20.63
C ILE A 289 19.92 8.81 -19.99
N VAL A 290 21.16 8.63 -19.53
CA VAL A 290 21.95 9.74 -18.95
C VAL A 290 22.22 10.83 -19.99
N GLN A 291 22.51 10.49 -21.24
CA GLN A 291 22.65 11.46 -22.33
C GLN A 291 21.36 12.26 -22.57
N HIS A 292 20.20 11.61 -22.53
CA HIS A 292 18.92 12.31 -22.62
C HIS A 292 18.69 13.24 -21.41
N MET A 293 19.06 12.81 -20.20
CA MET A 293 19.00 13.65 -19.00
C MET A 293 19.88 14.90 -19.12
N GLU A 294 21.11 14.78 -19.63
CA GLU A 294 21.98 15.93 -19.94
C GLU A 294 21.31 16.90 -20.91
N ALA A 295 20.70 16.38 -21.98
CA ALA A 295 20.05 17.19 -23.01
C ALA A 295 18.83 17.95 -22.45
N PHE A 296 18.05 17.33 -21.56
CA PHE A 296 16.91 17.97 -20.91
C PHE A 296 17.33 19.11 -19.98
N GLU A 297 18.41 18.92 -19.22
CA GLU A 297 18.88 19.91 -18.24
C GLU A 297 19.87 20.92 -18.84
N LYS A 298 20.36 20.65 -20.05
CA LYS A 298 21.42 21.43 -20.71
C LYS A 298 22.69 21.50 -19.86
N VAL A 299 22.99 20.42 -19.12
CA VAL A 299 24.15 20.29 -18.22
C VAL A 299 24.89 19.01 -18.55
N LYS A 300 26.22 19.08 -18.69
CA LYS A 300 27.08 17.91 -18.87
C LYS A 300 27.33 17.22 -17.53
N MET A 301 27.28 15.90 -17.55
CA MET A 301 27.35 15.02 -16.38
C MET A 301 28.37 13.90 -16.61
N PRO A 302 29.66 14.22 -16.82
CA PRO A 302 30.69 13.24 -17.20
C PRO A 302 30.88 12.13 -16.16
N GLU A 303 30.76 12.45 -14.87
CA GLU A 303 30.84 11.49 -13.76
C GLU A 303 29.68 10.48 -13.81
N LEU A 304 28.43 10.95 -13.94
CA LEU A 304 27.26 10.08 -14.08
C LEU A 304 27.33 9.21 -15.34
N MET A 305 27.92 9.73 -16.42
CA MET A 305 28.16 8.97 -17.64
C MET A 305 29.13 7.81 -17.39
N GLN A 306 30.18 8.04 -16.59
CA GLN A 306 31.12 7.00 -16.19
C GLN A 306 30.44 5.99 -15.25
N ASP A 307 29.66 6.45 -14.28
CA ASP A 307 28.90 5.59 -13.37
C ASP A 307 27.95 4.63 -14.12
N ALA A 308 27.26 5.14 -15.15
CA ALA A 308 26.39 4.34 -15.99
C ALA A 308 27.16 3.30 -16.81
N LYS A 309 28.34 3.65 -17.33
CA LYS A 309 29.24 2.71 -18.04
C LYS A 309 29.76 1.62 -17.11
N ASP A 310 30.07 1.96 -15.87
CA ASP A 310 30.58 1.01 -14.88
C ASP A 310 29.49 0.00 -14.47
N LEU A 311 28.27 0.48 -14.24
CA LEU A 311 27.12 -0.38 -13.96
C LEU A 311 26.68 -1.27 -15.11
N ARG A 312 27.08 -0.97 -16.35
CA ARG A 312 26.84 -1.87 -17.49
C ARG A 312 27.44 -3.25 -17.23
N ARG A 313 28.62 -3.32 -16.60
CA ARG A 313 29.27 -4.59 -16.21
C ARG A 313 28.47 -5.37 -15.17
N MET A 314 27.63 -4.69 -14.39
CA MET A 314 26.72 -5.28 -13.41
C MET A 314 25.35 -5.66 -14.01
N GLY A 315 25.19 -5.61 -15.33
CA GLY A 315 23.97 -6.02 -16.02
C GLY A 315 22.84 -4.99 -16.01
N LEU A 316 23.13 -3.71 -15.72
CA LEU A 316 22.12 -2.64 -15.69
C LEU A 316 21.36 -2.51 -17.02
N ASP A 317 22.05 -2.52 -18.15
CA ASP A 317 21.40 -2.43 -19.48
C ASP A 317 20.45 -3.61 -19.72
N LYS A 318 20.84 -4.82 -19.30
CA LYS A 318 19.98 -6.00 -19.37
C LYS A 318 18.75 -5.85 -18.49
N ALA A 319 18.89 -5.27 -17.30
CA ALA A 319 17.76 -5.01 -16.40
C ALA A 319 16.78 -3.96 -16.97
N ILE A 320 17.30 -2.91 -17.61
CA ILE A 320 16.51 -1.92 -18.35
C ILE A 320 15.72 -2.61 -19.46
N GLN A 321 16.38 -3.39 -20.32
CA GLN A 321 15.75 -4.13 -21.41
C GLN A 321 14.66 -5.08 -20.90
N ILE A 322 14.92 -5.83 -19.83
CA ILE A 322 13.93 -6.70 -19.19
C ILE A 322 12.70 -5.89 -18.79
N GLN A 323 12.88 -4.73 -18.15
CA GLN A 323 11.76 -3.88 -17.74
C GLN A 323 10.96 -3.35 -18.93
N LEU A 324 11.62 -2.94 -20.02
CA LEU A 324 10.96 -2.45 -21.24
C LEU A 324 10.20 -3.55 -21.98
N LEU A 325 10.73 -4.77 -21.99
CA LEU A 325 10.12 -5.92 -22.67
C LEU A 325 8.94 -6.52 -21.90
N LYS A 326 8.87 -6.36 -20.57
CA LYS A 326 7.76 -6.86 -19.74
C LYS A 326 6.39 -6.49 -20.31
N ARG A 327 5.55 -7.50 -20.54
CA ARG A 327 4.15 -7.33 -20.99
C ARG A 327 3.30 -6.54 -19.99
N THR A 328 3.70 -6.56 -18.73
CA THR A 328 3.06 -5.88 -17.59
C THR A 328 3.51 -4.43 -17.41
N PHE A 329 4.49 -3.94 -18.18
CA PHE A 329 4.92 -2.54 -18.17
C PHE A 329 3.86 -1.65 -18.85
N ARG A 330 2.78 -1.41 -18.13
CA ARG A 330 1.58 -0.71 -18.60
C ARG A 330 1.18 0.31 -17.52
N PRO A 331 1.40 1.61 -17.81
CA PRO A 331 1.13 2.64 -16.83
C PRO A 331 -0.34 2.71 -16.39
N ILE A 332 -0.56 3.03 -15.12
CA ILE A 332 -1.84 3.15 -14.44
C ILE A 332 -1.82 4.33 -13.48
N VAL A 333 -2.97 4.98 -13.34
CA VAL A 333 -3.14 6.02 -12.33
C VAL A 333 -3.37 5.30 -11.01
N HIS A 334 -2.58 5.63 -10.00
CA HIS A 334 -2.79 5.06 -8.66
C HIS A 334 -4.06 5.62 -8.02
N ALA A 335 -4.69 4.83 -7.15
CA ALA A 335 -5.97 5.18 -6.54
C ALA A 335 -6.01 6.55 -5.84
N GLU A 336 -4.94 6.96 -5.14
CA GLU A 336 -4.90 8.26 -4.46
C GLU A 336 -5.00 9.41 -5.49
N VAL A 337 -4.29 9.26 -6.61
CA VAL A 337 -4.26 10.22 -7.72
C VAL A 337 -5.61 10.23 -8.46
N LEU A 338 -6.28 9.08 -8.59
CA LEU A 338 -7.63 9.01 -9.15
C LEU A 338 -8.66 9.79 -8.33
N ILE A 339 -8.61 9.69 -7.00
CA ILE A 339 -9.47 10.50 -6.13
C ILE A 339 -9.16 11.97 -6.30
N HIS A 340 -7.88 12.35 -6.24
CA HIS A 340 -7.50 13.74 -6.42
C HIS A 340 -8.01 14.29 -7.76
N HIS A 341 -7.80 13.55 -8.86
CA HIS A 341 -8.28 13.94 -10.17
C HIS A 341 -9.81 14.11 -10.21
N TYR A 342 -10.57 13.18 -9.62
CA TYR A 342 -12.02 13.31 -9.48
C TYR A 342 -12.41 14.59 -8.73
N LEU A 343 -11.77 14.87 -7.60
CA LEU A 343 -12.07 16.04 -6.77
C LEU A 343 -11.79 17.33 -7.54
N THR A 344 -10.65 17.45 -8.20
CA THR A 344 -10.30 18.61 -9.03
C THR A 344 -11.28 18.79 -10.18
N LYS A 345 -11.57 17.73 -10.94
CA LYS A 345 -12.49 17.77 -12.09
C LYS A 345 -13.90 18.25 -11.70
N ASN A 346 -14.34 17.99 -10.48
CA ASN A 346 -15.66 18.37 -9.99
C ASN A 346 -15.64 19.63 -9.11
N GLY A 347 -14.52 20.36 -9.05
CA GLY A 347 -14.39 21.58 -8.23
C GLY A 347 -14.47 21.33 -6.71
N ILE A 348 -14.23 20.10 -6.26
CA ILE A 348 -14.32 19.65 -4.86
C ILE A 348 -12.95 19.81 -4.19
N ILE A 349 -12.42 21.03 -4.21
CA ILE A 349 -11.08 21.35 -3.67
C ILE A 349 -11.13 22.21 -2.41
N ARG A 350 -12.31 22.76 -2.06
CA ARG A 350 -12.50 23.60 -0.88
C ARG A 350 -12.72 22.76 0.38
N PRO A 351 -12.19 23.17 1.55
CA PRO A 351 -12.34 22.42 2.80
C PRO A 351 -13.80 22.11 3.14
N ASN A 352 -14.72 23.05 2.94
CA ASN A 352 -16.16 22.89 3.25
C ASN A 352 -16.87 21.77 2.47
N ARG A 353 -16.25 21.22 1.42
CA ARG A 353 -16.78 20.08 0.68
C ARG A 353 -16.36 18.74 1.29
N PHE A 354 -15.40 18.74 2.20
CA PHE A 354 -14.95 17.55 2.92
C PHE A 354 -15.68 17.44 4.24
N TRP A 355 -15.95 16.20 4.65
CA TRP A 355 -16.60 15.94 5.94
C TRP A 355 -15.81 16.58 7.07
N ARG A 356 -16.47 17.43 7.88
CA ARG A 356 -15.83 18.19 8.97
C ARG A 356 -14.63 19.03 8.54
N GLN A 357 -14.57 19.41 7.26
CA GLN A 357 -13.46 20.16 6.67
C GLN A 357 -12.11 19.41 6.66
N TRP A 358 -12.12 18.09 6.86
CA TRP A 358 -10.92 17.27 6.86
C TRP A 358 -10.56 16.82 5.45
N GLN A 359 -9.71 17.60 4.78
CA GLN A 359 -9.21 17.32 3.43
C GLN A 359 -8.21 16.16 3.44
N TYR A 360 -8.70 14.92 3.51
CA TYR A 360 -7.87 13.73 3.61
C TYR A 360 -8.24 12.68 2.57
N ILE A 361 -7.22 12.11 1.92
CA ILE A 361 -7.32 10.89 1.13
C ILE A 361 -6.55 9.80 1.86
N GLY A 362 -7.26 8.81 2.38
CA GLY A 362 -6.67 7.60 2.93
C GLY A 362 -6.46 6.54 1.86
N ALA A 363 -5.62 5.55 2.12
CA ALA A 363 -5.33 4.47 1.17
C ALA A 363 -5.02 3.15 1.88
N SER A 364 -5.17 2.02 1.18
CA SER A 364 -4.91 0.69 1.75
C SER A 364 -3.44 0.52 2.14
N LYS A 365 -2.55 1.25 1.47
CA LYS A 365 -1.11 1.29 1.70
C LYS A 365 -0.62 2.74 1.83
N PRO A 366 0.52 2.99 2.50
CA PRO A 366 1.22 4.27 2.41
C PRO A 366 1.42 4.68 0.93
N THR A 367 1.51 5.99 0.66
CA THR A 367 1.66 6.45 -0.73
C THR A 367 2.99 5.98 -1.33
N CYS A 368 3.00 5.68 -2.63
CA CYS A 368 4.27 5.41 -3.31
C CYS A 368 5.09 6.69 -3.54
N ARG A 369 6.35 6.55 -3.98
CA ARG A 369 7.22 7.71 -4.21
C ARG A 369 6.63 8.70 -5.23
N LEU A 370 6.07 8.18 -6.32
CA LEU A 370 5.52 9.01 -7.39
C LEU A 370 4.19 9.66 -6.98
N CYS A 371 3.36 8.99 -6.18
CA CYS A 371 2.21 9.63 -5.52
C CYS A 371 2.67 10.75 -4.58
N HIS A 372 3.70 10.52 -3.77
CA HIS A 372 4.27 11.54 -2.90
C HIS A 372 4.77 12.77 -3.68
N TYR A 373 5.43 12.56 -4.81
CA TYR A 373 5.83 13.67 -5.68
C TYR A 373 4.64 14.39 -6.29
N PHE A 374 3.63 13.64 -6.75
CA PHE A 374 2.39 14.22 -7.26
C PHE A 374 1.73 15.16 -6.24
N PHE A 375 1.51 14.70 -5.00
CA PHE A 375 0.87 15.49 -3.96
C PHE A 375 1.75 16.63 -3.43
N SER A 376 3.08 16.46 -3.38
CA SER A 376 3.99 17.52 -2.93
C SER A 376 4.24 18.61 -3.98
N SER A 377 4.06 18.29 -5.27
CA SER A 377 4.21 19.24 -6.37
C SER A 377 2.89 19.94 -6.74
N HIS A 378 1.75 19.51 -6.16
CA HIS A 378 0.46 20.15 -6.35
C HIS A 378 0.28 21.33 -5.38
N SER A 379 0.65 22.53 -5.81
CA SER A 379 0.57 23.75 -4.98
C SER A 379 -0.86 24.19 -4.64
N GLN A 380 -1.86 23.73 -5.40
CA GLN A 380 -3.27 24.17 -5.28
C GLN A 380 -4.10 23.31 -4.32
N SER A 381 -3.58 22.19 -3.83
CA SER A 381 -4.35 21.20 -3.08
C SER A 381 -3.76 21.01 -1.68
N GLN A 382 -4.45 21.51 -0.66
CA GLN A 382 -4.11 21.24 0.75
C GLN A 382 -4.53 19.82 1.20
N ILE A 383 -4.89 18.95 0.25
CA ILE A 383 -5.35 17.60 0.52
C ILE A 383 -4.20 16.78 1.10
N GLN A 384 -4.41 16.31 2.33
CA GLN A 384 -3.47 15.46 3.04
C GLN A 384 -3.64 14.00 2.59
N VAL A 385 -2.53 13.28 2.54
CA VAL A 385 -2.48 11.85 2.18
C VAL A 385 -1.70 11.07 3.22
N ARG A 386 -1.75 9.74 3.15
CA ARG A 386 -0.86 8.89 3.97
C ARG A 386 0.62 9.22 3.69
N PRO A 387 1.48 9.24 4.72
CA PRO A 387 2.93 9.31 4.54
C PRO A 387 3.43 8.25 3.55
N SER A 388 4.53 8.52 2.87
CA SER A 388 5.02 7.66 1.80
C SER A 388 5.89 6.51 2.32
N HIS A 389 5.80 5.34 1.67
CA HIS A 389 6.80 4.27 1.83
C HIS A 389 7.97 4.42 0.83
N LEU A 390 7.93 5.40 -0.07
CA LEU A 390 8.98 5.76 -1.05
C LEU A 390 9.39 4.67 -2.06
N ASN A 391 8.61 3.59 -2.23
CA ASN A 391 8.91 2.61 -3.29
C ASN A 391 8.52 3.20 -4.65
N LEU A 392 9.38 2.93 -5.64
CA LEU A 392 9.20 3.34 -7.01
C LEU A 392 8.40 2.27 -7.78
N TYR A 393 7.30 2.67 -8.42
CA TYR A 393 6.50 1.80 -9.27
C TYR A 393 6.59 2.26 -10.72
N PRO A 394 7.18 1.46 -11.63
CA PRO A 394 7.38 1.88 -13.01
C PRO A 394 6.07 2.00 -13.80
N ASN A 395 5.02 1.32 -13.34
CA ASN A 395 3.69 1.40 -13.93
C ASN A 395 2.88 2.62 -13.45
N TRP A 396 3.45 3.60 -12.77
CA TRP A 396 2.71 4.79 -12.37
C TRP A 396 2.55 5.77 -13.55
N ARG A 397 1.42 6.48 -13.63
CA ARG A 397 1.23 7.64 -14.54
C ARG A 397 0.44 8.77 -13.90
N LEU A 398 0.57 9.95 -14.51
CA LEU A 398 -0.32 11.09 -14.28
C LEU A 398 -1.75 10.81 -14.77
N PRO A 399 -2.77 11.43 -14.14
CA PRO A 399 -4.13 11.39 -14.64
C PRO A 399 -4.25 12.18 -15.94
N GLU A 400 -5.23 11.84 -16.76
CA GLU A 400 -5.50 12.56 -18.02
C GLU A 400 -6.02 13.97 -17.74
N ILE A 401 -5.82 14.88 -18.70
CA ILE A 401 -6.36 16.24 -18.63
C ILE A 401 -7.85 16.13 -18.96
N SER A 402 -8.71 16.76 -18.16
CA SER A 402 -10.16 16.62 -18.30
C SER A 402 -10.72 17.35 -19.53
N ASP A 403 -10.04 18.39 -19.99
CA ASP A 403 -10.38 19.20 -21.16
C ASP A 403 -9.07 19.51 -21.90
N GLU A 404 -8.87 18.98 -23.10
CA GLU A 404 -7.65 19.19 -23.89
C GLU A 404 -7.57 20.62 -24.45
N ASP A 405 -8.70 21.29 -24.58
CA ASP A 405 -8.78 22.65 -25.12
C ASP A 405 -8.45 23.69 -24.03
N ASP A 406 -8.56 23.32 -22.75
CA ASP A 406 -8.15 24.15 -21.61
C ASP A 406 -6.62 24.33 -21.55
N ALA A 407 -6.16 25.50 -22.00
CA ALA A 407 -4.75 25.88 -22.01
C ALA A 407 -4.16 25.99 -20.59
N GLU A 408 -4.95 26.40 -19.60
CA GLU A 408 -4.49 26.53 -18.21
C GLU A 408 -4.30 25.14 -17.59
N ALA A 409 -5.26 24.23 -17.80
CA ALA A 409 -5.16 22.84 -17.36
C ALA A 409 -3.97 22.12 -18.01
N ARG A 410 -3.73 22.35 -19.31
CA ARG A 410 -2.55 21.82 -20.02
C ARG A 410 -1.24 22.35 -19.45
N GLU A 411 -1.15 23.65 -19.18
CA GLU A 411 0.05 24.24 -18.61
C GLU A 411 0.29 23.76 -17.16
N ALA A 412 -0.77 23.64 -16.35
CA ALA A 412 -0.68 23.09 -15.00
C ALA A 412 -0.22 21.63 -15.01
N HIS A 413 -0.79 20.79 -15.89
CA HIS A 413 -0.37 19.41 -16.08
C HIS A 413 1.09 19.31 -16.52
N ARG A 414 1.53 20.18 -17.44
CA ARG A 414 2.92 20.25 -17.90
C ARG A 414 3.90 20.68 -16.79
N LYS A 415 3.53 21.66 -15.96
CA LYS A 415 4.33 22.09 -14.79
C LYS A 415 4.47 20.96 -13.78
N LEU A 416 3.38 20.26 -13.49
CA LEU A 416 3.37 19.11 -12.59
C LEU A 416 4.27 17.98 -13.10
N LEU A 417 4.15 17.62 -14.38
CA LEU A 417 5.02 16.64 -15.03
C LEU A 417 6.49 17.01 -14.88
N LYS A 418 6.87 18.25 -15.20
CA LYS A 418 8.26 18.71 -15.09
C LYS A 418 8.78 18.60 -13.67
N SER A 419 7.98 19.02 -12.68
CA SER A 419 8.35 18.95 -11.26
C SER A 419 8.55 17.51 -10.78
N ILE A 420 7.64 16.59 -11.11
CA ILE A 420 7.78 15.17 -10.75
C ILE A 420 9.00 14.57 -11.45
N ALA A 421 9.16 14.82 -12.76
CA ALA A 421 10.25 14.28 -13.54
C ALA A 421 11.62 14.77 -13.03
N GLU A 422 11.73 16.03 -12.60
CA GLU A 422 12.93 16.57 -11.97
C GLU A 422 13.28 15.83 -10.67
N LYS A 423 12.30 15.62 -9.78
CA LYS A 423 12.51 14.86 -8.55
C LYS A 423 13.00 13.43 -8.83
N VAL A 424 12.38 12.74 -9.78
CA VAL A 424 12.80 11.39 -10.18
C VAL A 424 14.19 11.38 -10.81
N ARG A 425 14.52 12.35 -11.68
CA ARG A 425 15.87 12.48 -12.24
C ARG A 425 16.91 12.65 -11.15
N ASN A 426 16.64 13.51 -10.17
CA ASN A 426 17.57 13.76 -9.07
C ASN A 426 17.76 12.51 -8.19
N ASP A 427 16.72 11.71 -7.98
CA ASP A 427 16.83 10.42 -7.31
C ASP A 427 17.64 9.41 -8.14
N ALA A 428 17.40 9.30 -9.44
CA ALA A 428 18.16 8.42 -10.33
C ALA A 428 19.66 8.78 -10.34
N LYS A 429 20.00 10.08 -10.39
CA LYS A 429 21.39 10.56 -10.27
C LYS A 429 22.00 10.18 -8.92
N ARG A 430 21.27 10.42 -7.83
CA ARG A 430 21.73 10.09 -6.48
C ARG A 430 21.99 8.58 -6.36
N THR A 431 21.07 7.74 -6.83
CA THR A 431 21.24 6.28 -6.79
C THR A 431 22.40 5.81 -7.67
N LEU A 432 22.64 6.44 -8.83
CA LEU A 432 23.83 6.18 -9.64
C LEU A 432 25.11 6.46 -8.85
N GLN A 433 25.22 7.64 -8.23
CA GLN A 433 26.45 8.08 -7.56
C GLN A 433 26.68 7.36 -6.22
N GLN A 434 25.64 7.26 -5.39
CA GLN A 434 25.75 6.79 -4.01
C GLN A 434 25.56 5.28 -3.87
N ARG A 435 25.04 4.60 -4.91
CA ARG A 435 24.67 3.18 -4.88
C ARG A 435 23.69 2.84 -3.73
N THR A 436 22.89 3.82 -3.31
CA THR A 436 21.84 3.68 -2.29
C THR A 436 20.44 3.89 -2.88
N THR A 437 19.42 3.35 -2.22
CA THR A 437 18.02 3.59 -2.59
C THR A 437 17.14 3.88 -1.36
N LYS A 438 16.24 4.85 -1.53
CA LYS A 438 15.14 5.13 -0.60
C LYS A 438 13.96 4.22 -0.92
N SER A 439 14.04 2.94 -0.58
CA SER A 439 12.94 1.98 -0.77
C SER A 439 12.81 0.99 0.38
N LYS A 440 11.58 0.57 0.64
CA LYS A 440 11.25 -0.49 1.60
C LYS A 440 11.04 -1.82 0.86
N GLN A 441 11.47 -2.91 1.50
CA GLN A 441 11.23 -4.26 1.00
C GLN A 441 9.74 -4.57 0.85
N HIS A 442 8.95 -4.15 1.83
CA HIS A 442 7.50 -4.31 1.84
C HIS A 442 6.81 -2.95 1.80
N ASP A 443 5.75 -2.86 1.01
CA ASP A 443 4.93 -1.64 0.83
C ASP A 443 3.88 -1.45 1.93
N SER A 444 3.73 -2.42 2.83
CA SER A 444 2.79 -2.38 3.95
C SER A 444 3.49 -1.98 5.24
N ASN A 445 2.76 -1.33 6.16
CA ASN A 445 3.30 -1.03 7.49
C ASN A 445 3.45 -2.34 8.30
N THR A 446 4.55 -2.49 9.01
CA THR A 446 4.80 -3.63 9.92
C THR A 446 4.25 -3.40 11.34
N TYR A 447 3.44 -2.36 11.53
CA TYR A 447 2.83 -2.00 12.80
C TYR A 447 1.36 -1.64 12.59
N SER A 448 0.51 -2.02 13.55
CA SER A 448 -0.88 -1.61 13.55
C SER A 448 -0.95 -0.10 13.75
N ALA A 449 -1.45 0.61 12.74
CA ALA A 449 -1.67 2.06 12.80
C ALA A 449 -2.90 2.44 13.64
N THR A 450 -3.44 1.51 14.45
CA THR A 450 -4.58 1.78 15.34
C THR A 450 -4.03 2.34 16.66
N PRO A 451 -4.30 3.62 17.01
CA PRO A 451 -3.92 4.17 18.30
C PRO A 451 -4.45 3.32 19.47
N ARG A 452 -3.69 3.24 20.56
CA ARG A 452 -4.05 2.43 21.75
C ARG A 452 -5.41 2.81 22.32
N TYR A 453 -5.79 4.09 22.27
CA TYR A 453 -7.08 4.56 22.78
C TYR A 453 -8.29 4.08 21.95
N LEU A 454 -8.07 3.59 20.73
CA LEU A 454 -9.10 2.95 19.91
C LEU A 454 -9.15 1.42 20.08
N VAL A 455 -8.24 0.84 20.86
CA VAL A 455 -8.24 -0.60 21.16
C VAL A 455 -9.13 -0.85 22.37
N LYS A 456 -10.23 -1.60 22.19
CA LYS A 456 -11.11 -2.04 23.28
C LYS A 456 -10.26 -2.88 24.25
N ARG A 457 -10.09 -2.43 25.50
CA ARG A 457 -9.47 -3.26 26.54
C ARG A 457 -10.44 -4.42 26.81
N SER A 458 -10.00 -5.65 26.59
CA SER A 458 -10.73 -6.81 27.08
C SER A 458 -10.70 -6.75 28.61
N GLU A 459 -11.87 -6.66 29.24
CA GLU A 459 -12.03 -6.86 30.67
C GLU A 459 -11.68 -8.32 31.00
N SER A 460 -10.39 -8.59 31.19
CA SER A 460 -9.94 -9.84 31.79
C SER A 460 -8.80 -9.55 32.75
N THR A 461 -9.20 -9.49 34.02
CA THR A 461 -8.44 -9.65 35.27
C THR A 461 -7.36 -8.63 35.59
N ASN A 462 -7.62 -7.91 36.69
CA ASN A 462 -6.69 -7.12 37.50
C ASN A 462 -5.29 -7.73 37.58
N SER A 463 -4.30 -6.97 37.13
CA SER A 463 -3.04 -6.81 37.85
C SER A 463 -2.44 -5.46 37.45
N ASP A 464 -2.51 -4.49 38.37
CA ASP A 464 -1.75 -3.26 38.27
C ASP A 464 -0.26 -3.59 38.13
N GLY A 465 0.32 -3.21 36.99
CA GLY A 465 1.75 -3.18 36.75
C GLY A 465 2.10 -1.83 36.13
N PRO A 466 3.19 -1.16 36.55
CA PRO A 466 3.41 0.24 36.22
C PRO A 466 3.67 0.40 34.71
N ALA A 467 3.12 1.49 34.17
CA ALA A 467 3.36 1.94 32.80
C ALA A 467 4.85 2.27 32.61
N TYR A 468 5.59 1.39 31.96
CA TYR A 468 6.92 1.72 31.43
C TYR A 468 6.77 2.45 30.09
N CYS A 469 6.95 3.77 30.14
CA CYS A 469 7.30 4.59 28.98
C CYS A 469 8.80 4.39 28.69
N GLU A 470 9.16 3.69 27.63
CA GLU A 470 10.52 3.72 27.10
C GLU A 470 10.60 4.74 25.96
N VAL A 471 11.21 5.87 26.28
CA VAL A 471 11.74 6.85 25.35
C VAL A 471 13.05 6.28 24.83
N ASP A 472 13.07 5.78 23.59
CA ASP A 472 14.31 5.40 22.91
C ASP A 472 15.12 6.67 22.58
N ARG A 473 15.90 7.15 23.55
CA ARG A 473 17.09 7.96 23.29
C ARG A 473 18.23 6.99 22.97
N CYS A 474 18.72 7.01 21.74
CA CYS A 474 20.15 6.82 21.53
C CYS A 474 20.63 7.51 20.25
N SER A 475 21.15 8.72 20.45
CA SER A 475 22.23 9.27 19.65
C SER A 475 23.54 8.66 20.15
N ARG A 476 24.31 8.03 19.27
CA ARG A 476 25.74 8.24 19.02
C ARG A 476 26.23 7.31 17.93
#